data_AF-A0A7X3T6H5-F1
#
_entry.id   AF-A0A7X3T6H5-F1
#
_cell.length_a   1.000
_cell.length_b   1.000
_cell.length_c   1.000
_cell.angle_alpha   90.00
_cell.angle_beta   90.00
_cell.angle_gamma   90.00
#
_symmetry.space_group_name_H-M   'P 1'
#
loop_
_entity.id
_entity.type
_entity.pdbx_description
1 polymer ?
#
loop_
_entity_poly.entity_id
_entity_poly.type
_entity_poly.pdbx_seq_one_letter_code
_entity_poly.pdbx_strand_id
1 'polypeptide(L)'
;MKHRNLTRIFSILTALSIATVFGFQANSQTTTSFTFAESIEGRAPAPDNTTPAEYDGPQTVKGLMNAFDTAYNQRFSKVKVTATFGDGVVYRSELAISGEIDARHSRVEWLHMLLQRGITIEDFDDYRIYLSKRHTLAFLEDNPDLRKIGFLSMPLTDDQEAYKLAYINKLVKKKNQKEIREASKRVERIKEQIERSEKQLERAKKQSNPQRLKHVQVQLERAEKQLEDVRVQLKRIQEVLEHLKKPTPPQDLTPPEKPK
;
A
#
# COMPACT_ATOMS: atom_id res chain seq x y z
N MET A 1 -32.62 16.60 28.76
CA MET A 1 -31.56 15.70 28.24
C MET A 1 -30.32 16.53 27.96
N LYS A 2 -29.20 16.16 28.59
CA LYS A 2 -27.99 16.99 28.75
C LYS A 2 -27.28 17.27 27.42
N HIS A 3 -26.84 18.52 27.26
CA HIS A 3 -25.98 19.11 26.20
C HIS A 3 -24.62 18.42 25.96
N ARG A 4 -24.44 17.14 26.34
CA ARG A 4 -23.14 16.45 26.36
C ARG A 4 -22.65 15.89 25.01
N ASN A 5 -23.48 15.84 23.97
CA ASN A 5 -23.10 15.19 22.70
C ASN A 5 -22.45 16.14 21.67
N LEU A 6 -22.80 17.44 21.66
CA LEU A 6 -22.26 18.37 20.64
C LEU A 6 -20.79 18.76 20.89
N THR A 7 -20.36 18.84 22.15
CA THR A 7 -18.99 19.24 22.50
C THR A 7 -17.96 18.15 22.18
N ARG A 8 -18.34 16.88 22.18
CA ARG A 8 -17.45 15.77 21.78
C ARG A 8 -17.15 15.77 20.28
N ILE A 9 -18.11 16.18 19.44
CA ILE A 9 -17.97 16.20 17.98
C ILE A 9 -16.92 17.25 17.55
N PHE A 10 -16.89 18.42 18.20
CA PHE A 10 -15.89 19.46 17.91
C PHE A 10 -14.45 19.09 18.35
N SER A 11 -14.29 18.20 19.33
CA SER A 11 -12.96 17.71 19.75
C SER A 11 -12.40 16.61 18.84
N ILE A 12 -13.24 16.01 17.98
CA ILE A 12 -12.85 14.89 17.09
C ILE A 12 -12.25 15.43 15.77
N LEU A 13 -12.52 16.69 15.40
CA LEU A 13 -12.07 17.32 14.16
C LEU A 13 -10.64 17.88 14.19
N THR A 14 -10.03 18.11 15.36
CA THR A 14 -8.68 18.68 15.50
C THR A 14 -7.56 17.66 15.27
N ALA A 15 -7.85 16.36 15.17
CA ALA A 15 -6.84 15.32 14.92
C ALA A 15 -6.47 15.14 13.44
N LEU A 16 -7.05 15.93 12.52
CA LEU A 16 -6.78 15.87 11.07
C LEU A 16 -5.66 16.81 10.58
N SER A 17 -4.81 17.33 11.48
CA SER A 17 -3.58 18.04 11.09
C SER A 17 -2.45 17.12 10.60
N ILE A 18 -2.73 15.83 10.33
CA ILE A 18 -1.75 14.90 9.75
C ILE A 18 -1.67 15.08 8.22
N ALA A 19 -2.70 15.64 7.58
CA ALA A 19 -2.67 15.92 6.15
C ALA A 19 -1.66 17.02 5.77
N THR A 20 -1.25 17.88 6.71
CA THR A 20 -0.31 18.99 6.48
C THR A 20 1.16 18.63 6.70
N VAL A 21 1.49 17.49 7.32
CA VAL A 21 2.91 17.12 7.62
C VAL A 21 3.62 16.50 6.41
N PHE A 22 2.90 16.04 5.39
CA PHE A 22 3.50 15.63 4.12
C PHE A 22 3.39 16.76 3.11
N GLY A 23 4.24 17.78 3.29
CA GLY A 23 4.36 18.92 2.41
C GLY A 23 4.40 18.53 0.94
N PHE A 24 3.36 18.91 0.21
CA PHE A 24 3.44 19.14 -1.23
C PHE A 24 4.28 20.40 -1.43
N GLN A 25 5.60 20.28 -1.34
CA GLN A 25 6.50 21.29 -1.87
C GLN A 25 6.56 21.06 -3.38
N ALA A 26 5.73 21.81 -4.12
CA ALA A 26 5.82 21.90 -5.57
C ALA A 26 7.10 22.66 -5.92
N ASN A 27 8.23 21.96 -5.91
CA ASN A 27 9.46 22.44 -6.52
C ASN A 27 9.32 22.15 -8.02
N SER A 28 9.05 23.17 -8.83
CA SER A 28 9.04 23.05 -10.29
C SER A 28 10.48 22.89 -10.78
N GLN A 29 10.98 21.65 -10.72
CA GLN A 29 12.12 21.24 -11.52
C GLN A 29 11.59 20.81 -12.89
N THR A 30 12.29 21.25 -13.94
CA THR A 30 12.04 20.95 -15.34
C THR A 30 11.72 19.47 -15.50
N THR A 31 10.46 19.15 -15.79
CA THR A 31 9.98 17.76 -15.87
C THR A 31 10.48 17.14 -17.17
N THR A 32 11.66 16.52 -17.15
CA THR A 32 11.95 15.47 -18.13
C THR A 32 10.85 14.42 -17.98
N SER A 33 10.05 14.21 -19.03
CA SER A 33 8.95 13.24 -18.92
C SER A 33 9.52 11.82 -18.87
N PHE A 34 9.11 11.06 -17.86
CA PHE A 34 9.46 9.65 -17.68
C PHE A 34 8.20 8.81 -17.80
N THR A 35 8.24 7.80 -18.66
CA THR A 35 7.17 6.80 -18.72
C THR A 35 7.72 5.46 -18.28
N PHE A 36 7.11 4.86 -17.25
CA PHE A 36 7.44 3.52 -16.79
C PHE A 36 6.23 2.61 -16.96
N ALA A 37 6.42 1.49 -17.64
CA ALA A 37 5.39 0.48 -17.83
C ALA A 37 5.94 -0.88 -17.40
N GLU A 38 5.17 -1.57 -16.57
CA GLU A 38 5.43 -2.94 -16.17
C GLU A 38 4.22 -3.77 -16.61
N SER A 39 4.47 -4.86 -17.31
CA SER A 39 3.45 -5.80 -17.76
C SER A 39 3.86 -7.21 -17.41
N ILE A 40 2.93 -7.97 -16.82
CA ILE A 40 3.14 -9.36 -16.45
C ILE A 40 2.50 -10.22 -17.53
N GLU A 41 3.29 -11.07 -18.17
CA GLU A 41 2.79 -11.95 -19.22
C GLU A 41 2.11 -13.17 -18.58
N GLY A 42 0.81 -13.30 -18.84
CA GLY A 42 0.01 -14.44 -18.40
C GLY A 42 0.27 -15.66 -19.28
N ARG A 43 0.41 -16.84 -18.65
CA ARG A 43 0.33 -18.12 -19.32
C ARG A 43 -1.15 -18.48 -19.47
N ALA A 44 -1.61 -18.69 -20.70
CA ALA A 44 -2.93 -19.25 -20.93
C ALA A 44 -2.90 -20.78 -20.69
N PRO A 45 -3.98 -21.37 -20.15
CA PRO A 45 -5.22 -20.76 -19.65
C PRO A 45 -5.20 -20.46 -18.12
N ALA A 46 -6.13 -19.63 -17.64
CA ALA A 46 -6.33 -19.33 -16.20
C ALA A 46 -7.83 -19.47 -15.79
N PRO A 47 -8.17 -19.81 -14.53
CA PRO A 47 -7.43 -20.65 -13.57
C PRO A 47 -8.29 -21.75 -12.91
N ASP A 48 -7.61 -22.64 -12.19
CA ASP A 48 -8.20 -23.54 -11.19
C ASP A 48 -8.85 -22.73 -10.04
N ASN A 49 -10.01 -23.18 -9.54
CA ASN A 49 -10.85 -22.48 -8.53
C ASN A 49 -10.25 -22.46 -7.11
N THR A 50 -8.96 -22.74 -6.98
CA THR A 50 -8.26 -23.02 -5.72
C THR A 50 -7.63 -21.79 -5.08
N THR A 51 -7.52 -20.67 -5.80
CA THR A 51 -6.92 -19.44 -5.25
C THR A 51 -7.99 -18.60 -4.54
N PRO A 52 -7.81 -18.25 -3.26
CA PRO A 52 -8.82 -17.50 -2.52
C PRO A 52 -8.93 -16.07 -3.06
N ALA A 53 -10.16 -15.53 -3.05
CA ALA A 53 -10.45 -14.16 -3.47
C ALA A 53 -9.92 -13.12 -2.46
N GLU A 54 -9.93 -13.49 -1.17
CA GLU A 54 -9.37 -12.72 -0.05
C GLU A 54 -8.64 -13.71 0.86
N TYR A 55 -7.49 -13.31 1.39
CA TYR A 55 -6.63 -14.13 2.24
C TYR A 55 -6.64 -13.63 3.68
N ASP A 56 -7.30 -14.41 4.53
CA ASP A 56 -7.42 -14.21 5.96
C ASP A 56 -6.40 -15.04 6.78
N GLY A 57 -5.54 -15.80 6.09
CA GLY A 57 -4.55 -16.66 6.70
C GLY A 57 -3.36 -15.90 7.33
N PRO A 58 -2.42 -16.63 7.95
CA PRO A 58 -1.25 -16.04 8.59
C PRO A 58 -0.42 -15.19 7.63
N GLN A 59 -0.12 -13.95 8.00
CA GLN A 59 0.79 -13.03 7.28
C GLN A 59 2.26 -13.44 7.52
N THR A 60 2.61 -14.64 7.09
CA THR A 60 3.95 -15.23 7.16
C THR A 60 4.40 -15.64 5.77
N VAL A 61 5.72 -15.66 5.53
CA VAL A 61 6.29 -16.07 4.23
C VAL A 61 5.75 -17.44 3.81
N LYS A 62 5.78 -18.42 4.73
CA LYS A 62 5.27 -19.78 4.49
C LYS A 62 3.77 -19.79 4.18
N GLY A 63 2.96 -19.05 4.94
CA GLY A 63 1.51 -18.98 4.72
C GLY A 63 1.16 -18.44 3.33
N LEU A 64 1.78 -17.33 2.95
CA LEU A 64 1.56 -16.68 1.66
C LEU A 64 2.04 -17.53 0.48
N MET A 65 3.24 -18.12 0.59
CA MET A 65 3.76 -19.03 -0.43
C MET A 65 2.85 -20.25 -0.60
N ASN A 66 2.41 -20.88 0.49
CA ASN A 66 1.48 -22.01 0.42
C ASN A 66 0.14 -21.64 -0.25
N ALA A 67 -0.36 -20.43 0.01
CA ALA A 67 -1.62 -19.97 -0.56
C ALA A 67 -1.52 -19.64 -2.05
N PHE A 68 -0.38 -19.09 -2.50
CA PHE A 68 -0.33 -18.40 -3.79
C PHE A 68 0.76 -18.87 -4.77
N ASP A 69 1.83 -19.53 -4.33
CA ASP A 69 2.97 -19.84 -5.23
C ASP A 69 2.57 -20.75 -6.39
N THR A 70 1.74 -21.75 -6.15
CA THR A 70 1.28 -22.66 -7.21
C THR A 70 0.56 -21.88 -8.30
N ALA A 71 -0.41 -21.04 -7.93
CA ALA A 71 -1.14 -20.20 -8.87
C ALA A 71 -0.22 -19.17 -9.55
N TYR A 72 0.72 -18.58 -8.82
CA TYR A 72 1.68 -17.60 -9.35
C TYR A 72 2.60 -18.24 -10.41
N ASN A 73 3.20 -19.38 -10.10
CA ASN A 73 4.09 -20.12 -11.00
C ASN A 73 3.38 -20.69 -12.24
N GLN A 74 2.11 -21.08 -12.08
CA GLN A 74 1.30 -21.57 -13.20
C GLN A 74 0.88 -20.44 -14.14
N ARG A 75 0.41 -19.32 -13.58
CA ARG A 75 -0.21 -18.22 -14.35
C ARG A 75 0.79 -17.28 -14.99
N PHE A 76 2.04 -17.23 -14.55
CA PHE A 76 2.98 -16.24 -15.05
C PHE A 76 4.30 -16.87 -15.44
N SER A 77 4.75 -16.57 -16.66
CA SER A 77 6.02 -17.04 -17.21
C SER A 77 7.10 -15.97 -17.16
N LYS A 78 6.72 -14.70 -17.43
CA LYS A 78 7.66 -13.60 -17.63
C LYS A 78 7.07 -12.26 -17.20
N VAL A 79 7.94 -11.31 -16.87
CA VAL A 79 7.57 -9.90 -16.71
C VAL A 79 8.38 -9.06 -17.69
N LYS A 80 7.67 -8.17 -18.38
CA LYS A 80 8.23 -7.18 -19.28
C LYS A 80 8.21 -5.82 -18.60
N VAL A 81 9.38 -5.23 -18.46
CA VAL A 81 9.58 -3.90 -17.89
C VAL A 81 10.09 -2.98 -19.00
N THR A 82 9.45 -1.83 -19.17
CA THR A 82 9.84 -0.81 -20.13
C THR A 82 9.92 0.54 -19.46
N ALA A 83 11.01 1.25 -19.69
CA ALA A 83 11.17 2.65 -19.29
C ALA A 83 11.49 3.50 -20.51
N THR A 84 10.77 4.59 -20.67
CA THR A 84 11.02 5.60 -21.71
C THR A 84 11.49 6.89 -21.05
N PHE A 85 12.61 7.41 -21.53
CA PHE A 85 13.22 8.66 -21.06
C PHE A 85 13.24 9.70 -22.19
N GLY A 86 12.71 10.89 -21.91
CA GLY A 86 12.76 12.02 -22.82
C GLY A 86 12.03 11.75 -24.15
N ASP A 87 12.71 12.05 -25.25
CA ASP A 87 12.21 12.03 -26.62
C ASP A 87 12.40 10.68 -27.35
N GLY A 88 12.88 9.63 -26.69
CA GLY A 88 12.89 8.30 -27.32
C GLY A 88 13.81 7.22 -26.75
N VAL A 89 14.56 7.44 -25.66
CA VAL A 89 15.40 6.38 -25.10
C VAL A 89 14.51 5.35 -24.40
N VAL A 90 14.40 4.15 -24.98
CA VAL A 90 13.56 3.07 -24.47
C VAL A 90 14.45 1.95 -23.92
N TYR A 91 14.39 1.76 -22.62
CA TYR A 91 14.98 0.62 -21.92
C TYR A 91 13.93 -0.49 -21.82
N ARG A 92 14.33 -1.72 -22.12
CA ARG A 92 13.44 -2.90 -22.05
C ARG A 92 14.17 -4.05 -21.37
N SER A 93 13.44 -4.76 -20.53
CA SER A 93 13.87 -6.05 -20.01
C SER A 93 12.70 -7.01 -19.96
N GLU A 94 12.98 -8.26 -20.29
CA GLU A 94 12.05 -9.37 -20.23
C GLU A 94 12.73 -10.48 -19.45
N LEU A 95 12.30 -10.69 -18.20
CA LEU A 95 12.91 -11.67 -17.30
C LEU A 95 11.91 -12.76 -16.97
N ALA A 96 12.41 -13.99 -16.93
CA ALA A 96 11.61 -15.15 -16.53
C ALA A 96 11.34 -15.10 -15.03
N ILE A 97 10.08 -15.36 -14.65
CA ILE A 97 9.63 -15.31 -13.26
C ILE A 97 10.29 -16.42 -12.43
N SER A 98 10.31 -17.64 -12.97
CA SER A 98 10.96 -18.79 -12.36
C SER A 98 12.41 -18.92 -12.85
N GLY A 99 13.35 -19.09 -11.91
CA GLY A 99 14.76 -19.32 -12.21
C GLY A 99 15.59 -18.04 -12.14
N GLU A 100 15.48 -17.16 -13.12
CA GLU A 100 16.37 -15.99 -13.20
C GLU A 100 16.12 -14.97 -12.08
N ILE A 101 14.87 -14.54 -11.90
CA ILE A 101 14.55 -13.57 -10.86
C ILE A 101 14.64 -14.16 -9.46
N ASP A 102 14.27 -15.41 -9.28
CA ASP A 102 14.41 -16.08 -7.98
C ASP A 102 15.87 -16.26 -7.57
N ALA A 103 16.79 -16.41 -8.53
CA ALA A 103 18.23 -16.47 -8.26
C ALA A 103 18.81 -15.12 -7.86
N ARG A 104 18.31 -14.00 -8.44
CA ARG A 104 18.76 -12.65 -8.10
C ARG A 104 18.11 -12.12 -6.82
N HIS A 105 16.80 -12.35 -6.68
CA HIS A 105 15.94 -11.82 -5.63
C HIS A 105 15.02 -12.93 -5.12
N SER A 106 15.47 -13.66 -4.10
CA SER A 106 14.71 -14.77 -3.50
C SER A 106 13.30 -14.33 -3.09
N ARG A 107 12.27 -15.11 -3.46
CA ARG A 107 10.88 -14.88 -3.02
C ARG A 107 10.75 -14.82 -1.52
N VAL A 108 11.41 -15.75 -0.83
CA VAL A 108 11.34 -15.90 0.63
C VAL A 108 11.84 -14.61 1.29
N GLU A 109 13.01 -14.15 0.86
CA GLU A 109 13.64 -12.96 1.39
C GLU A 109 12.82 -11.70 1.06
N TRP A 110 12.32 -11.60 -0.17
CA TRP A 110 11.47 -10.50 -0.61
C TRP A 110 10.20 -10.37 0.22
N LEU A 111 9.45 -11.47 0.38
CA LEU A 111 8.25 -11.50 1.19
C LEU A 111 8.56 -11.18 2.65
N HIS A 112 9.67 -11.70 3.18
CA HIS A 112 10.11 -11.38 4.53
C HIS A 112 10.31 -9.88 4.74
N MET A 113 11.05 -9.22 3.83
CA MET A 113 11.30 -7.78 3.92
C MET A 113 10.04 -6.91 3.78
N LEU A 114 9.08 -7.34 2.95
CA LEU A 114 7.78 -6.67 2.81
C LEU A 114 6.98 -6.76 4.11
N LEU A 115 6.87 -7.97 4.66
CA LEU A 115 6.11 -8.24 5.90
C LEU A 115 6.72 -7.52 7.11
N GLN A 116 8.05 -7.53 7.26
CA GLN A 116 8.75 -6.80 8.31
C GLN A 116 8.47 -5.29 8.27
N ARG A 117 8.13 -4.75 7.09
CA ARG A 117 7.78 -3.33 6.88
C ARG A 117 6.29 -3.05 6.92
N GLY A 118 5.49 -4.02 7.38
CA GLY A 118 4.06 -3.87 7.59
C GLY A 118 3.23 -3.92 6.30
N ILE A 119 3.77 -4.44 5.19
CA ILE A 119 2.94 -4.73 4.02
C ILE A 119 2.12 -5.98 4.32
N THR A 120 0.80 -5.82 4.34
CA THR A 120 -0.17 -6.91 4.29
C THR A 120 -0.39 -7.32 2.84
N ILE A 121 -0.54 -8.63 2.62
CA ILE A 121 -0.94 -9.21 1.34
C ILE A 121 -2.34 -9.79 1.55
N GLU A 122 -3.32 -9.12 0.97
CA GLU A 122 -4.75 -9.37 1.22
C GLU A 122 -5.34 -10.34 0.22
N ASP A 123 -4.74 -10.46 -0.97
CA ASP A 123 -5.23 -11.35 -2.02
C ASP A 123 -4.08 -11.76 -2.97
N PHE A 124 -4.44 -12.57 -3.97
CA PHE A 124 -3.51 -13.02 -4.99
C PHE A 124 -2.95 -11.88 -5.87
N ASP A 125 -3.74 -10.83 -6.10
CA ASP A 125 -3.30 -9.71 -6.93
C ASP A 125 -2.25 -8.88 -6.21
N ASP A 126 -2.44 -8.59 -4.93
CA ASP A 126 -1.41 -8.01 -4.05
C ASP A 126 -0.14 -8.86 -4.10
N TYR A 127 -0.27 -10.17 -3.86
CA TYR A 127 0.86 -11.10 -3.88
C TYR A 127 1.66 -11.01 -5.17
N ARG A 128 0.96 -11.11 -6.30
CA ARG A 128 1.54 -11.02 -7.64
C ARG A 128 2.19 -9.66 -7.89
N ILE A 129 1.50 -8.57 -7.59
CA ILE A 129 1.98 -7.21 -7.82
C ILE A 129 3.26 -6.97 -7.02
N TYR A 130 3.32 -7.41 -5.76
CA TYR A 130 4.52 -7.25 -4.94
C TYR A 130 5.67 -8.13 -5.38
N LEU A 131 5.42 -9.38 -5.80
CA LEU A 131 6.47 -10.24 -6.34
C LEU A 131 7.01 -9.73 -7.68
N SER A 132 6.18 -9.13 -8.53
CA SER A 132 6.61 -8.59 -9.82
C SER A 132 7.60 -7.44 -9.64
N LYS A 133 7.53 -6.69 -8.53
CA LYS A 133 8.48 -5.61 -8.22
C LYS A 133 9.95 -6.06 -8.12
N ARG A 134 10.21 -7.35 -7.90
CA ARG A 134 11.57 -7.90 -8.02
C ARG A 134 12.14 -7.75 -9.43
N HIS A 135 11.31 -7.86 -10.45
CA HIS A 135 11.71 -7.68 -11.86
C HIS A 135 12.02 -6.22 -12.14
N THR A 136 11.25 -5.30 -11.55
CA THR A 136 11.57 -3.87 -11.62
C THR A 136 12.90 -3.57 -10.95
N LEU A 137 13.20 -4.19 -9.80
CA LEU A 137 14.49 -4.02 -9.13
C LEU A 137 15.64 -4.57 -9.99
N ALA A 138 15.51 -5.80 -10.51
CA ALA A 138 16.49 -6.39 -11.42
C ALA A 138 16.71 -5.54 -12.69
N PHE A 139 15.62 -5.02 -13.28
CA PHE A 139 15.70 -4.08 -14.39
C PHE A 139 16.52 -2.83 -14.05
N LEU A 140 16.38 -2.28 -12.83
CA LEU A 140 17.19 -1.14 -12.41
C LEU A 140 18.64 -1.52 -12.12
N GLU A 141 18.92 -2.75 -11.67
CA GLU A 141 20.28 -3.31 -11.54
C GLU A 141 20.98 -3.39 -12.89
N ASP A 142 20.28 -3.89 -13.90
CA ASP A 142 20.84 -4.05 -15.25
C ASP A 142 21.04 -2.70 -15.98
N ASN A 143 20.41 -1.63 -15.49
CA ASN A 143 20.41 -0.31 -16.14
C ASN A 143 20.91 0.77 -15.16
N PRO A 144 22.21 0.80 -14.81
CA PRO A 144 22.76 1.73 -13.82
C PRO A 144 22.57 3.20 -14.18
N ASP A 145 22.45 3.53 -15.47
CA ASP A 145 22.19 4.90 -15.91
C ASP A 145 20.81 5.40 -15.45
N LEU A 146 19.81 4.52 -15.37
CA LEU A 146 18.51 4.84 -14.76
C LEU A 146 18.64 5.15 -13.27
N ARG A 147 19.60 4.51 -12.57
CA ARG A 147 19.89 4.82 -11.17
C ARG A 147 20.50 6.20 -11.05
N LYS A 148 21.53 6.50 -11.87
CA LYS A 148 22.27 7.76 -11.86
C LYS A 148 21.37 8.98 -12.08
N ILE A 149 20.38 8.86 -12.95
CA ILE A 149 19.41 9.94 -13.21
C ILE A 149 18.26 9.98 -12.19
N GLY A 150 18.28 9.11 -11.18
CA GLY A 150 17.25 9.07 -10.14
C GLY A 150 15.87 8.69 -10.69
N PHE A 151 15.78 7.74 -11.63
CA PHE A 151 14.55 7.32 -12.33
C PHE A 151 13.36 6.98 -11.41
N LEU A 152 13.63 6.67 -10.14
CA LEU A 152 12.61 6.43 -9.11
C LEU A 152 12.74 7.35 -7.89
N SER A 153 13.46 8.46 -7.98
CA SER A 153 13.73 9.36 -6.83
C SER A 153 14.25 8.58 -5.61
N MET A 154 15.05 7.54 -5.87
CA MET A 154 15.68 6.71 -4.85
C MET A 154 17.09 7.22 -4.60
N PRO A 155 17.65 7.00 -3.39
CA PRO A 155 19.01 7.43 -3.10
C PRO A 155 19.99 6.79 -4.10
N LEU A 156 20.93 7.61 -4.57
CA LEU A 156 22.11 7.14 -5.29
C LEU A 156 23.01 6.45 -4.27
N THR A 157 23.17 5.14 -4.40
CA THR A 157 24.06 4.34 -3.57
C THR A 157 24.60 3.17 -4.38
N ASP A 158 25.88 2.86 -4.17
CA ASP A 158 26.54 1.70 -4.77
C ASP A 158 26.33 0.43 -3.92
N ASP A 159 25.84 0.59 -2.69
CA ASP A 159 25.42 -0.53 -1.83
C ASP A 159 24.10 -1.12 -2.34
N GLN A 160 24.18 -2.32 -2.92
CA GLN A 160 23.03 -3.02 -3.49
C GLN A 160 21.95 -3.35 -2.46
N GLU A 161 22.34 -3.75 -1.24
CA GLU A 161 21.37 -4.06 -0.19
C GLU A 161 20.69 -2.79 0.31
N ALA A 162 21.43 -1.69 0.48
CA ALA A 162 20.83 -0.39 0.80
C ALA A 162 19.88 0.09 -0.30
N TYR A 163 20.22 -0.12 -1.58
CA TYR A 163 19.37 0.24 -2.71
C TYR A 163 18.06 -0.56 -2.74
N LYS A 164 18.16 -1.89 -2.57
CA LYS A 164 17.02 -2.81 -2.46
C LYS A 164 16.11 -2.43 -1.30
N LEU A 165 16.70 -2.10 -0.13
CA LEU A 165 15.96 -1.62 1.03
C LEU A 165 15.20 -0.33 0.74
N ALA A 166 15.86 0.64 0.12
CA ALA A 166 15.26 1.91 -0.26
C ALA A 166 14.10 1.72 -1.24
N TYR A 167 14.26 0.78 -2.19
CA TYR A 167 13.19 0.41 -3.13
C TYR A 167 11.97 -0.17 -2.40
N ILE A 168 12.17 -1.11 -1.47
CA ILE A 168 11.07 -1.67 -0.68
C ILE A 168 10.40 -0.58 0.18
N ASN A 169 11.17 0.27 0.85
CA ASN A 169 10.63 1.40 1.63
C ASN A 169 9.77 2.33 0.75
N LYS A 170 10.18 2.54 -0.51
CA LYS A 170 9.38 3.30 -1.48
C LYS A 170 8.05 2.60 -1.80
N LEU A 171 8.04 1.28 -1.97
CA LEU A 171 6.80 0.51 -2.18
C LEU A 171 5.84 0.66 -0.99
N VAL A 172 6.35 0.53 0.24
CA VAL A 172 5.57 0.68 1.47
C VAL A 172 4.98 2.09 1.55
N LYS A 173 5.80 3.12 1.31
CA LYS A 173 5.34 4.51 1.30
C LYS A 173 4.23 4.74 0.27
N LYS A 174 4.36 4.17 -0.93
CA LYS A 174 3.34 4.28 -1.99
C LYS A 174 2.02 3.59 -1.62
N LYS A 175 2.07 2.39 -1.00
CA LYS A 175 0.88 1.68 -0.49
C LYS A 175 0.17 2.56 0.54
N ASN A 176 0.90 3.00 1.56
CA ASN A 176 0.36 3.80 2.66
C ASN A 176 -0.20 5.16 2.18
N GLN A 177 0.43 5.80 1.20
CA GLN A 177 -0.10 7.03 0.59
C GLN A 177 -1.45 6.81 -0.11
N LYS A 178 -1.62 5.68 -0.81
CA LYS A 178 -2.90 5.32 -1.44
C LYS A 178 -3.97 5.09 -0.37
N GLU A 179 -3.66 4.34 0.68
CA GLU A 179 -4.57 4.06 1.79
C GLU A 179 -4.98 5.35 2.52
N ILE A 180 -4.02 6.24 2.81
CA ILE A 180 -4.31 7.55 3.40
C ILE A 180 -5.28 8.34 2.51
N ARG A 181 -5.03 8.40 1.19
CA ARG A 181 -5.91 9.12 0.26
C ARG A 181 -7.33 8.54 0.26
N GLU A 182 -7.47 7.22 0.29
CA GLU A 182 -8.77 6.56 0.33
C GLU A 182 -9.48 6.76 1.67
N ALA A 183 -8.75 6.67 2.78
CA ALA A 183 -9.24 6.98 4.11
C ALA A 183 -9.72 8.44 4.20
N SER A 184 -8.96 9.41 3.66
CA SER A 184 -9.36 10.81 3.60
C SER A 184 -10.69 10.99 2.83
N LYS A 185 -10.87 10.32 1.69
CA LYS A 185 -12.16 10.33 0.97
C LYS A 185 -13.31 9.72 1.77
N ARG A 186 -13.05 8.69 2.59
CA ARG A 186 -14.07 8.10 3.49
C ARG A 186 -14.45 9.09 4.59
N VAL A 187 -13.46 9.76 5.20
CA VAL A 187 -13.70 10.80 6.21
C VAL A 187 -14.60 11.90 5.68
N GLU A 188 -14.32 12.45 4.49
CA GLU A 188 -15.14 13.53 3.92
C GLU A 188 -16.59 13.07 3.68
N ARG A 189 -16.80 11.86 3.15
CA ARG A 189 -18.16 11.31 2.99
C ARG A 189 -18.89 11.14 4.32
N ILE A 190 -18.21 10.67 5.36
CA ILE A 190 -18.78 10.51 6.70
C ILE A 190 -19.13 11.88 7.31
N LYS A 191 -18.27 12.89 7.15
CA LYS A 191 -18.54 14.26 7.60
C LYS A 191 -19.81 14.82 6.97
N GLU A 192 -19.96 14.69 5.65
CA GLU A 192 -21.19 15.12 4.97
C GLU A 192 -22.43 14.37 5.49
N GLN A 193 -22.31 13.07 5.77
CA GLN A 193 -23.40 12.27 6.32
C GLN A 193 -23.80 12.75 7.73
N ILE A 194 -22.82 13.07 8.58
CA ILE A 194 -23.06 13.64 9.92
C ILE A 194 -23.77 14.98 9.79
N GLU A 195 -23.28 15.90 8.96
CA GLU A 195 -23.89 17.22 8.78
C GLU A 195 -25.35 17.13 8.29
N ARG A 196 -25.62 16.24 7.33
CA ARG A 196 -26.99 15.99 6.85
C ARG A 196 -27.88 15.44 7.97
N SER A 197 -27.37 14.50 8.76
CA SER A 197 -28.10 13.89 9.87
C SER A 197 -28.38 14.91 10.98
N GLU A 198 -27.44 15.79 11.29
CA GLU A 198 -27.64 16.89 12.25
C GLU A 198 -28.75 17.84 11.80
N LYS A 199 -28.75 18.25 10.51
CA LYS A 199 -29.84 19.07 9.94
C LYS A 199 -31.20 18.37 10.05
N GLN A 200 -31.24 17.06 9.82
CA GLN A 200 -32.47 16.27 9.97
C GLN A 200 -32.91 16.15 11.43
N LEU A 201 -31.96 16.00 12.36
CA LEU A 201 -32.23 15.94 13.80
C LEU A 201 -32.87 17.23 14.27
N GLU A 202 -32.34 18.38 13.86
CA GLU A 202 -32.89 19.69 14.20
C GLU A 202 -34.31 19.88 13.64
N ARG A 203 -34.58 19.41 12.41
CA ARG A 203 -35.94 19.42 11.85
C ARG A 203 -36.88 18.50 12.62
N ALA A 204 -36.44 17.29 12.97
CA ALA A 204 -37.25 16.32 13.72
C ALA A 204 -37.59 16.81 15.12
N LYS A 205 -36.65 17.50 15.80
CA LYS A 205 -36.89 18.18 17.07
C LYS A 205 -37.94 19.28 16.93
N LYS A 206 -37.82 20.15 15.92
CA LYS A 206 -38.81 21.21 15.65
C LYS A 206 -40.21 20.67 15.37
N GLN A 207 -40.29 19.53 14.69
CA GLN A 207 -41.55 18.85 14.35
C GLN A 207 -42.07 17.94 15.47
N SER A 208 -41.36 17.85 16.61
CA SER A 208 -41.68 16.97 17.72
C SER A 208 -42.00 15.52 17.29
N ASN A 209 -41.26 15.01 16.29
CA ASN A 209 -41.47 13.67 15.75
C ASN A 209 -40.51 12.67 16.41
N PRO A 210 -40.96 11.90 17.41
CA PRO A 210 -40.08 11.05 18.22
C PRO A 210 -39.50 9.87 17.43
N GLN A 211 -40.23 9.34 16.44
CA GLN A 211 -39.77 8.21 15.63
C GLN A 211 -38.67 8.63 14.67
N ARG A 212 -38.81 9.79 14.02
CA ARG A 212 -37.75 10.38 13.19
C ARG A 212 -36.52 10.72 14.01
N LEU A 213 -36.70 11.24 15.23
CA LEU A 213 -35.60 11.59 16.13
C LEU A 213 -34.77 10.34 16.50
N LYS A 214 -35.41 9.24 16.89
CA LYS A 214 -34.72 7.96 17.16
C LYS A 214 -33.97 7.46 15.94
N HIS A 215 -34.59 7.50 14.75
CA HIS A 215 -33.95 7.02 13.53
C HIS A 215 -32.68 7.82 13.19
N VAL A 216 -32.74 9.15 13.25
CA VAL A 216 -31.59 10.02 12.96
C VAL A 216 -30.48 9.85 14.01
N GLN A 217 -30.82 9.61 15.28
CA GLN A 217 -29.83 9.30 16.31
C GLN A 217 -29.04 8.03 16.00
N VAL A 218 -29.71 6.96 15.57
CA VAL A 218 -29.04 5.70 15.17
C VAL A 218 -28.14 5.92 13.95
N GLN A 219 -28.54 6.76 13.00
CA GLN A 219 -27.69 7.10 11.85
C GLN A 219 -26.43 7.86 12.26
N LEU A 220 -26.55 8.81 13.19
CA LEU A 220 -25.40 9.54 13.75
C LEU A 220 -24.44 8.60 14.47
N GLU A 221 -24.95 7.73 15.34
CA GLU A 221 -24.13 6.76 16.07
C GLU A 221 -23.38 5.81 15.12
N ARG A 222 -24.03 5.36 14.04
CA ARG A 222 -23.37 4.55 13.00
C ARG A 222 -22.26 5.33 12.29
N ALA A 223 -22.51 6.59 11.93
CA ALA A 223 -21.51 7.43 11.26
C ALA A 223 -20.31 7.73 12.18
N GLU A 224 -20.55 7.97 13.46
CA GLU A 224 -19.51 8.16 14.48
C GLU A 224 -18.65 6.89 14.63
N LYS A 225 -19.27 5.71 14.68
CA LYS A 225 -18.53 4.44 14.73
C LYS A 225 -17.63 4.26 13.50
N GLN A 226 -18.16 4.54 12.30
CA GLN A 226 -17.37 4.48 11.06
C GLN A 226 -16.18 5.44 11.08
N LEU A 227 -16.35 6.64 11.65
CA LEU A 227 -15.26 7.61 11.79
C LEU A 227 -14.15 7.08 12.71
N GLU A 228 -14.52 6.45 13.82
CA GLU A 228 -13.54 5.87 14.75
C GLU A 228 -12.78 4.71 14.11
N ASP A 229 -13.45 3.85 13.35
CA ASP A 229 -12.79 2.75 12.62
C ASP A 229 -11.72 3.29 11.65
N VAL A 230 -12.05 4.35 10.89
CA VAL A 230 -11.09 5.01 9.98
C VAL A 230 -9.93 5.64 10.75
N ARG A 231 -10.18 6.20 11.93
CA ARG A 231 -9.13 6.77 12.79
C ARG A 231 -8.15 5.70 13.26
N VAL A 232 -8.65 4.54 13.69
CA VAL A 232 -7.81 3.40 14.09
C VAL A 232 -6.96 2.94 12.91
N GLN A 233 -7.52 2.85 11.70
CA GLN A 233 -6.77 2.52 10.48
C GLN A 233 -5.64 3.51 10.20
N LEU A 234 -5.93 4.81 10.24
CA LEU A 234 -4.92 5.86 10.02
C LEU A 234 -3.78 5.81 11.06
N LYS A 235 -4.11 5.50 12.31
CA LYS A 235 -3.09 5.34 13.37
C LYS A 235 -2.13 4.18 13.07
N ARG A 236 -2.64 3.03 12.62
CA ARG A 236 -1.80 1.88 12.23
C ARG A 236 -0.87 2.24 11.08
N ILE A 237 -1.38 2.95 10.07
CA ILE A 237 -0.55 3.41 8.93
C ILE A 237 0.56 4.35 9.42
N GLN A 238 0.24 5.25 10.36
CA GLN A 238 1.23 6.14 10.96
C GLN A 238 2.33 5.36 11.69
N GLU A 239 1.97 4.34 12.48
CA GLU A 239 2.93 3.48 13.17
C GLU A 239 3.88 2.80 12.17
N VAL A 240 3.36 2.22 11.08
CA VAL A 240 4.18 1.64 10.00
C VAL A 240 5.15 2.66 9.42
N LEU A 241 4.68 3.88 9.12
CA LEU A 241 5.53 4.92 8.55
C LEU A 241 6.61 5.42 9.52
N GLU A 242 6.33 5.47 10.82
CA GLU A 242 7.33 5.80 11.84
C GLU A 242 8.39 4.69 11.98
N HIS A 243 7.99 3.42 11.85
CA HIS A 243 8.93 2.30 11.82
C HIS A 243 9.92 2.39 10.64
N LEU A 244 9.49 2.90 9.48
CA LEU A 244 10.39 3.12 8.34
C LEU A 244 11.45 4.20 8.57
N LYS A 245 11.20 5.17 9.48
CA LYS A 245 12.17 6.23 9.81
C LYS A 245 13.27 5.74 10.73
N LYS A 246 13.01 4.67 11.49
CA LYS A 246 14.01 4.07 12.38
C LYS A 246 14.94 3.21 11.50
N PRO A 247 16.27 3.42 11.55
CA PRO A 247 17.18 2.52 10.85
C PRO A 247 16.97 1.12 11.42
N THR A 248 16.53 0.18 10.57
CA THR A 248 16.52 -1.22 10.92
C THR A 248 17.99 -1.67 10.92
N PRO A 249 18.55 -2.13 12.05
CA PRO A 249 19.88 -2.73 12.04
C PRO A 249 19.87 -3.89 11.02
N PRO A 250 20.96 -4.14 10.29
CA PRO A 250 21.08 -5.38 9.53
C PRO A 250 20.94 -6.53 10.53
N GLN A 251 19.81 -7.23 10.50
CA GLN A 251 19.73 -8.52 11.18
C GLN A 251 20.45 -9.50 10.27
N ASP A 252 21.51 -10.13 10.80
CA ASP A 252 22.20 -11.23 10.15
C ASP A 252 21.15 -12.25 9.70
N LEU A 253 20.98 -12.36 8.39
CA LEU A 253 20.22 -13.41 7.74
C LEU A 253 20.97 -14.71 8.01
N THR A 254 20.71 -15.34 9.17
CA THR A 254 21.23 -16.67 9.43
C THR A 254 20.52 -17.61 8.47
N PRO A 255 21.23 -18.26 7.52
CA PRO A 255 20.61 -19.18 6.59
C PRO A 255 19.97 -20.33 7.38
N PRO A 256 18.79 -20.83 6.99
CA PRO A 256 18.25 -22.04 7.59
C PRO A 256 19.27 -23.18 7.41
N GLU A 257 19.64 -23.82 8.53
CA GLU A 257 20.52 -24.99 8.52
C GLU A 257 20.02 -26.00 7.48
N LYS A 258 20.91 -26.42 6.59
CA LYS A 258 20.64 -27.52 5.67
C LYS A 258 20.30 -28.76 6.53
N PRO A 259 19.17 -29.44 6.29
CA PRO A 259 18.91 -30.71 6.96
C PRO A 259 20.02 -31.70 6.58
N LYS A 260 20.57 -32.36 7.61
CA LYS A 260 21.53 -33.46 7.48
C LYS A 260 20.86 -34.70 6.89
#